data_AF-A0AAD3A4B5-F1
#
_entry.id   AF-A0AAD3A4B5-F1
#
_cell.length_a   1.000
_cell.length_b   1.000
_cell.length_c   1.000
_cell.angle_alpha   90.00
_cell.angle_beta   90.00
_cell.angle_gamma   90.00
#
_symmetry.space_group_name_H-M   'P 1'
#
loop_
_entity.id
_entity.type
_entity.pdbx_description
1 polymer ?
#
loop_
_entity_poly.entity_id
_entity_poly.type
_entity_poly.pdbx_seq_one_letter_code
_entity_poly.pdbx_strand_id
1 'polypeptide(L)'
;MNLNDRLKIEEMEEKYDSFKPRINALVEAIDDFQKHYEDYVKLREFYGSEDWFRLSEQTEDNLKCGVLSEDQLFDFIGEHNELVGQFLDMSSQMYRHL
;
A
#
# COMPACT_ATOMS: atom_id res chain seq x y z
N MET A 1 14.72 40.57 -14.88
CA MET A 1 15.03 39.16 -14.62
C MET A 1 16.17 38.77 -15.53
N ASN A 2 17.30 38.34 -14.98
CA ASN A 2 18.43 37.92 -15.81
C ASN A 2 18.20 36.47 -16.33
N LEU A 3 19.07 36.01 -17.24
CA LEU A 3 18.94 34.67 -17.81
C LEU A 3 19.02 33.56 -16.76
N ASN A 4 19.89 33.69 -15.76
CA ASN A 4 20.06 32.70 -14.70
C ASN A 4 18.80 32.61 -13.81
N ASP A 5 18.19 33.75 -13.49
CA ASP A 5 16.93 33.79 -12.73
C ASP A 5 15.82 33.06 -13.49
N ARG A 6 15.73 33.26 -14.82
CA ARG A 6 14.74 32.60 -15.67
C ARG A 6 14.96 31.09 -15.73
N LEU A 7 16.19 30.65 -15.99
CA LEU A 7 16.54 29.22 -16.02
C LEU A 7 16.24 28.54 -14.68
N LYS A 8 16.44 29.25 -13.56
CA LYS A 8 16.14 28.70 -12.24
C LYS A 8 14.65 28.50 -12.03
N ILE A 9 13.81 29.45 -12.48
CA ILE A 9 12.35 29.33 -12.41
C ILE A 9 11.87 28.15 -13.27
N GLU A 10 12.35 28.06 -14.51
CA GLU A 10 12.00 26.96 -15.43
C GLU A 10 12.37 25.59 -14.82
N GLU A 11 13.55 25.46 -14.20
CA GLU A 11 13.96 24.23 -13.51
C GLU A 11 13.02 23.86 -12.34
N MET A 12 12.55 24.85 -11.56
CA MET A 12 11.67 24.58 -10.42
C MET A 12 10.23 24.27 -10.85
N GLU A 13 9.72 24.94 -11.88
CA GLU A 13 8.41 24.64 -12.48
C GLU A 13 8.38 23.20 -13.03
N GLU A 14 9.40 22.78 -13.77
CA GLU A 14 9.49 21.40 -14.28
C GLU A 14 9.47 20.36 -13.15
N LYS A 15 10.17 20.63 -12.04
CA LYS A 15 10.14 19.75 -10.86
C LYS A 15 8.77 19.74 -10.20
N TYR A 16 8.12 20.90 -10.07
CA TYR A 16 6.78 21.00 -9.49
C TYR A 16 5.77 20.23 -10.33
N ASP A 17 5.72 20.50 -11.63
CA ASP A 17 4.78 19.87 -12.56
C ASP A 17 4.97 18.35 -12.63
N SER A 18 6.20 17.87 -12.50
CA SER A 18 6.50 16.44 -12.46
C SER A 18 6.12 15.78 -11.13
N PHE A 19 6.28 16.47 -10.00
CA PHE A 19 6.13 15.88 -8.67
C PHE A 19 4.73 16.05 -8.08
N LYS A 20 4.06 17.18 -8.33
CA LYS A 20 2.73 17.49 -7.78
C LYS A 20 1.67 16.43 -8.12
N PRO A 21 1.56 15.91 -9.36
CA PRO A 21 0.63 14.84 -9.68
C PRO A 21 0.90 13.55 -8.91
N ARG A 22 2.17 13.25 -8.61
CA ARG A 22 2.59 12.03 -7.89
C ARG A 22 2.20 12.10 -6.42
N ILE A 23 2.37 13.26 -5.78
CA ILE A 23 1.85 13.50 -4.43
C ILE A 23 0.34 13.30 -4.42
N ASN A 24 -0.39 13.88 -5.36
CA ASN A 24 -1.85 13.77 -5.39
C ASN A 24 -2.30 12.30 -5.53
N ALA A 25 -1.69 11.55 -6.45
CA ALA A 25 -1.99 10.14 -6.63
C ALA A 25 -1.68 9.29 -5.38
N LEU A 26 -0.57 9.58 -4.69
CA LEU A 26 -0.24 8.89 -3.45
C LEU A 26 -1.24 9.21 -2.33
N VAL A 27 -1.67 10.47 -2.21
CA VAL A 27 -2.68 10.87 -1.23
C VAL A 27 -4.02 10.17 -1.49
N GLU A 28 -4.46 10.12 -2.75
CA GLU A 28 -5.68 9.41 -3.14
C GLU A 28 -5.58 7.90 -2.83
N ALA A 29 -4.45 7.28 -3.16
CA ALA A 29 -4.23 5.86 -2.87
C ALA A 29 -4.19 5.56 -1.36
N ILE A 30 -3.59 6.44 -0.55
CA ILE A 30 -3.57 6.28 0.91
C ILE A 30 -4.98 6.42 1.49
N ASP A 31 -5.77 7.40 1.04
CA ASP A 31 -7.15 7.59 1.51
C ASP A 31 -8.03 6.38 1.18
N ASP A 32 -7.94 5.85 -0.05
CA ASP A 32 -8.66 4.65 -0.44
C ASP A 32 -8.22 3.41 0.35
N PHE A 33 -6.90 3.22 0.53
CA PHE A 33 -6.35 2.13 1.34
C PHE A 33 -6.82 2.20 2.80
N GLN A 34 -6.84 3.39 3.41
CA GLN A 34 -7.31 3.60 4.78
C GLN A 34 -8.79 3.26 4.95
N LYS A 35 -9.65 3.60 3.98
CA LYS A 35 -11.09 3.28 4.01
C LYS A 35 -11.37 1.78 4.02
N HIS A 36 -10.52 0.99 3.38
CA HIS A 36 -10.68 -0.46 3.25
C HIS A 36 -9.77 -1.26 4.21
N TYR A 37 -9.03 -0.59 5.09
CA TYR A 37 -8.03 -1.26 5.93
C TYR A 37 -8.63 -2.27 6.91
N GLU A 38 -9.89 -2.09 7.30
CA GLU A 38 -10.64 -3.03 8.13
C GLU A 38 -10.79 -4.41 7.47
N ASP A 39 -10.84 -4.47 6.13
CA ASP A 39 -10.91 -5.75 5.42
C ASP A 39 -9.58 -6.52 5.50
N TYR A 40 -8.44 -5.82 5.47
CA TYR A 40 -7.14 -6.44 5.75
C TYR A 40 -7.11 -7.02 7.16
N VAL A 41 -7.60 -6.28 8.16
CA VAL A 41 -7.63 -6.74 9.57
C VAL A 41 -8.40 -8.07 9.66
N LYS A 42 -9.59 -8.14 9.07
CA LYS A 42 -10.40 -9.37 9.06
C LYS A 42 -9.71 -10.52 8.34
N LEU A 43 -9.07 -10.27 7.20
CA LEU A 43 -8.33 -11.30 6.46
C LEU A 43 -7.14 -11.82 7.27
N ARG A 44 -6.44 -10.92 7.97
CA ARG A 44 -5.31 -11.27 8.85
C ARG A 44 -5.76 -12.09 10.04
N GLU A 45 -6.87 -11.73 10.67
CA GLU A 45 -7.45 -12.46 11.80
C GLU A 45 -8.02 -13.81 11.37
N PHE A 46 -8.58 -13.89 10.17
CA PHE A 46 -9.11 -15.12 9.61
C PHE A 46 -8.00 -16.15 9.37
N TYR A 47 -6.88 -15.76 8.75
CA TYR A 47 -5.78 -16.68 8.46
C TYR A 47 -5.22 -17.34 9.74
N GLY A 48 -5.26 -18.67 9.80
CA GLY A 48 -4.82 -19.44 10.97
C GLY A 48 -5.80 -19.46 12.14
N SER A 49 -7.01 -18.91 11.99
CA SER A 49 -8.10 -19.06 12.96
C SER A 49 -8.66 -20.49 12.97
N GLU A 50 -9.39 -20.86 14.03
CA GLU A 50 -10.12 -22.14 14.10
C GLU A 50 -11.09 -22.31 12.93
N ASP A 51 -11.77 -21.23 12.51
CA ASP A 51 -12.67 -21.27 11.36
C ASP A 51 -11.91 -21.50 10.06
N TRP A 52 -10.75 -20.89 9.88
CA TRP A 52 -9.93 -21.12 8.68
C TRP A 52 -9.46 -22.56 8.59
N PHE A 53 -8.96 -23.16 9.68
CA PHE A 53 -8.58 -24.58 9.71
C PHE A 53 -9.77 -25.49 9.46
N ARG A 54 -10.90 -25.24 10.15
CA ARG A 54 -12.11 -26.05 9.99
C ARG A 54 -12.66 -26.00 8.57
N LEU A 55 -12.59 -24.84 7.91
CA LEU A 55 -13.07 -24.65 6.55
C LEU A 55 -12.08 -25.19 5.50
N SER A 56 -10.77 -25.08 5.73
CA SER A 56 -9.75 -25.58 4.80
C SER A 56 -9.73 -27.11 4.70
N GLU A 57 -10.20 -27.81 5.74
CA GLU A 57 -10.40 -29.27 5.73
C GLU A 57 -11.66 -29.73 4.97
N GLN A 58 -12.55 -28.80 4.57
CA GLN A 58 -13.78 -29.13 3.86
C GLN A 58 -13.58 -29.07 2.34
N THR A 59 -14.09 -30.08 1.63
CA THR A 59 -14.10 -30.07 0.16
C THR A 59 -15.46 -29.60 -0.34
N GLU A 60 -15.48 -28.43 -0.98
CA GLU A 60 -16.66 -27.90 -1.67
C GLU A 60 -16.35 -27.65 -3.16
N ASP A 61 -16.88 -28.52 -4.02
CA ASP A 61 -16.72 -28.39 -5.46
C ASP A 61 -17.51 -27.17 -5.97
N ASN A 62 -16.85 -26.33 -6.76
CA ASN A 62 -17.37 -25.09 -7.39
C ASN A 62 -17.44 -23.83 -6.50
N LEU A 63 -16.77 -23.80 -5.34
CA LEU A 63 -16.56 -22.56 -4.58
C LEU A 63 -15.13 -22.02 -4.79
N LYS A 64 -14.98 -20.73 -5.09
CA LYS A 64 -13.65 -20.08 -5.09
C LYS A 64 -13.18 -19.92 -3.64
N CYS A 65 -12.31 -20.80 -3.20
CA CYS A 65 -11.83 -20.87 -1.81
C CYS A 65 -10.34 -20.54 -1.65
N GLY A 66 -9.77 -19.68 -2.51
CA GLY A 66 -8.34 -19.34 -2.47
C GLY A 66 -7.86 -18.80 -1.11
N VAL A 67 -8.72 -18.12 -0.36
CA VAL A 67 -8.44 -17.65 1.02
C VAL A 67 -8.23 -18.79 2.03
N LEU A 68 -8.64 -20.02 1.69
CA LEU A 68 -8.39 -21.23 2.49
C LEU A 68 -7.10 -21.96 2.07
N SER A 69 -6.41 -21.50 1.02
CA SER A 69 -5.09 -22.02 0.68
C SER A 69 -4.04 -21.55 1.69
N GLU A 70 -3.01 -22.37 1.90
CA GLU A 70 -1.90 -22.03 2.80
C GLU A 70 -1.15 -20.78 2.32
N ASP A 71 -0.95 -20.65 1.00
CA ASP A 71 -0.09 -19.63 0.41
C ASP A 71 -0.76 -18.26 0.25
N GLN A 72 -2.02 -18.19 -0.19
CA GLN A 72 -2.58 -16.92 -0.66
C GLN A 72 -2.65 -15.84 0.43
N LEU A 73 -3.15 -16.18 1.63
CA LEU A 73 -3.20 -15.22 2.73
C LEU A 73 -1.83 -15.04 3.38
N PHE A 74 -0.97 -16.06 3.35
CA PHE A 74 0.42 -15.94 3.82
C PHE A 74 1.19 -14.89 3.02
N ASP A 75 1.18 -15.01 1.69
CA ASP A 75 1.85 -14.09 0.78
C ASP A 75 1.28 -12.68 0.90
N PHE A 76 -0.05 -12.54 0.93
CA PHE A 76 -0.74 -11.27 1.11
C PHE A 76 -0.34 -10.57 2.43
N ILE A 77 -0.21 -11.33 3.51
CA ILE A 77 0.28 -10.83 4.79
C ILE A 77 1.75 -10.40 4.69
N GLY A 78 2.58 -11.16 3.97
CA GLY A 78 3.97 -10.82 3.68
C GLY A 78 4.09 -9.48 2.95
N GLU A 79 3.37 -9.32 1.85
CA GLU A 79 3.30 -8.09 1.05
C GLU A 79 2.90 -6.88 1.89
N HIS A 80 1.89 -7.04 2.77
CA HIS A 80 1.49 -5.99 3.70
C HIS A 80 2.63 -5.60 4.65
N ASN A 81 3.35 -6.57 5.23
CA ASN A 81 4.45 -6.28 6.14
C ASN A 81 5.60 -5.55 5.44
N GLU A 82 5.90 -5.90 4.19
CA GLU A 82 6.88 -5.19 3.37
C GLU A 82 6.46 -3.74 3.12
N LEU A 83 5.18 -3.51 2.81
CA LEU A 83 4.61 -2.17 2.63
C LEU A 83 4.76 -1.30 3.89
N VAL A 84 4.56 -1.88 5.09
CA VAL A 84 4.79 -1.16 6.36
C VAL A 84 6.24 -0.67 6.45
N GLY A 85 7.21 -1.52 6.08
CA GLY A 85 8.62 -1.13 6.05
C GLY A 85 8.90 0.03 5.09
N GLN A 86 8.30 0.00 3.90
CA GLN A 86 8.42 1.07 2.92
C GLN A 86 7.83 2.40 3.42
N PHE A 87 6.67 2.37 4.09
CA PHE A 87 6.08 3.57 4.69
C PHE A 87 6.91 4.13 5.84
N LEU A 88 7.52 3.28 6.68
CA LEU A 88 8.42 3.74 7.74
C LEU A 88 9.66 4.44 7.17
N ASP A 89 10.28 3.86 6.14
CA ASP A 89 11.43 4.49 5.50
C ASP A 89 11.04 5.81 4.81
N MET A 90 9.96 5.82 4.03
CA MET A 90 9.49 7.01 3.33
C MET A 90 9.09 8.13 4.30
N SER A 91 8.36 7.82 5.38
CA SER A 91 8.00 8.81 6.40
C SER A 91 9.22 9.37 7.12
N SER A 92 10.23 8.55 7.41
CA SER A 92 11.52 8.99 7.96
C SER A 92 12.28 9.92 7.02
N GLN A 93 12.27 9.62 5.71
CA GLN A 93 12.87 10.50 4.70
C GLN A 93 12.12 11.84 4.62
N MET A 94 10.78 11.83 4.59
CA MET A 94 9.96 13.04 4.57
C MET A 94 10.18 13.90 5.82
N TYR A 95 10.21 13.28 7.00
CA TYR A 95 10.37 13.98 8.28
C TYR A 95 11.71 14.71 8.38
N ARG A 96 12.78 14.20 7.77
CA ARG A 96 14.10 14.88 7.72
C ARG A 96 14.08 16.19 6.93
N HIS A 97 13.02 16.46 6.18
CA HIS A 97 12.85 17.65 5.36
C HIS A 97 11.69 18.54 5.82
N LEU A 98 11.11 18.28 7.00
CA LEU A 98 10.19 19.19 7.72
C LEU A 98 10.99 20.15 8.61
#